data_AF-A0A917WYL3-F1
#
_entry.id   AF-A0A917WYL3-F1
#
_cell.length_a   1.000
_cell.length_b   1.000
_cell.length_c   1.000
_cell.angle_alpha   90.00
_cell.angle_beta   90.00
_cell.angle_gamma   90.00
#
_symmetry.space_group_name_H-M   'P 1'
#
loop_
_entity.id
_entity.type
_entity.pdbx_description
1 polymer ?
#
loop_
_entity_poly.entity_id
_entity_poly.type
_entity_poly.pdbx_seq_one_letter_code
_entity_poly.pdbx_strand_id
1 'polypeptide(L)'
;MEHVSVLAGRRRAAACVVAVLAAVGVLLPATAAYAESLPNLPQNAGGYEQSFSPAYDYDTDGCYAVAAISPTGTLNGGLNPTGALNGNCRDQSDLDRSQTYARSKCNNGWCAIVYASYFEKDQALPGISLGGHRHDWEHVISWVNQASNQVEYVTTTQHSSQVTYPRSQVRFDGTHPKTVYHKDGASTHFFRLANANDEPPENHYHNWRYPPLVDWNGWPTAALRDRLMTADFGSATIKISNGRFESLLTASKPAGIPFNPQG
;
A
#
# COMPACT_ATOMS: atom_id res chain seq x y z
N MET A 1 19.31 -104.43 16.08
CA MET A 1 18.78 -104.15 17.44
C MET A 1 19.74 -103.14 18.05
N GLU A 2 19.38 -101.90 18.36
CA GLU A 2 18.09 -101.29 18.70
C GLU A 2 18.11 -99.77 18.41
N HIS A 3 16.91 -99.26 18.08
CA HIS A 3 16.30 -97.97 18.41
C HIS A 3 17.05 -96.62 18.26
N VAL A 4 16.68 -95.90 17.19
CA VAL A 4 15.92 -94.62 17.16
C VAL A 4 16.20 -93.60 18.28
N SER A 5 16.59 -92.37 17.92
CA SER A 5 15.72 -91.18 18.05
C SER A 5 16.39 -89.89 17.57
N VAL A 6 15.61 -89.11 16.83
CA VAL A 6 15.94 -87.80 16.24
C VAL A 6 15.70 -86.72 17.29
N LEU A 7 16.66 -85.81 17.48
CA LEU A 7 16.44 -84.55 18.19
C LEU A 7 16.98 -83.38 17.36
N ALA A 8 16.04 -82.69 16.72
CA ALA A 8 16.24 -81.45 16.00
C ALA A 8 16.46 -80.28 16.99
N GLY A 9 17.71 -79.85 17.15
CA GLY A 9 18.07 -78.65 17.90
C GLY A 9 17.91 -77.39 17.04
N ARG A 10 16.78 -76.70 17.19
CA ARG A 10 16.48 -75.39 16.58
C ARG A 10 17.56 -74.35 16.91
N ARG A 11 18.32 -73.90 15.91
CA ARG A 11 19.11 -72.67 15.98
C ARG A 11 18.16 -71.47 16.04
N ARG A 12 18.09 -70.79 17.19
CA ARG A 12 17.42 -69.47 17.29
C ARG A 12 18.36 -68.42 16.69
N ALA A 13 18.19 -68.13 15.40
CA ALA A 13 18.75 -66.92 14.81
C ALA A 13 17.92 -65.74 15.33
N ALA A 14 18.49 -64.94 16.22
CA ALA A 14 17.91 -63.66 16.60
C ALA A 14 18.03 -62.72 15.39
N ALA A 15 16.93 -62.53 14.67
CA ALA A 15 16.84 -61.52 13.63
C ALA A 15 16.79 -60.14 14.31
N CYS A 16 17.91 -59.41 14.32
CA CYS A 16 17.91 -57.98 14.58
C CYS A 16 17.20 -57.29 13.42
N VAL A 17 15.91 -57.00 13.59
CA VAL A 17 15.17 -56.11 12.69
C VAL A 17 15.61 -54.69 13.00
N VAL A 18 16.56 -54.17 12.21
CA VAL A 18 16.85 -52.74 12.18
C VAL A 18 15.71 -52.08 11.42
N ALA A 19 14.75 -51.51 12.16
CA ALA A 19 13.72 -50.66 11.58
C ALA A 19 14.37 -49.33 11.14
N VAL A 20 14.71 -49.22 9.86
CA VAL A 20 15.05 -47.93 9.25
C VAL A 20 13.75 -47.16 9.07
N LEU A 21 13.46 -46.25 10.00
CA LEU A 21 12.42 -45.25 9.81
C LEU A 21 12.88 -44.28 8.73
N ALA A 22 12.50 -44.55 7.49
CA ALA A 22 12.58 -43.57 6.42
C ALA A 22 11.58 -42.45 6.74
N ALA A 23 12.06 -41.37 7.34
CA ALA A 23 11.29 -40.14 7.46
C ALA A 23 11.06 -39.58 6.05
N VAL A 24 9.91 -39.89 5.46
CA VAL A 24 9.43 -39.23 4.26
C VAL A 24 9.09 -37.80 4.67
N GLY A 25 10.05 -36.89 4.47
CA GLY A 25 9.81 -35.47 4.59
C GLY A 25 8.79 -35.07 3.53
N VAL A 26 7.56 -34.83 3.93
CA VAL A 26 6.56 -34.19 3.07
C VAL A 26 7.04 -32.75 2.89
N LEU A 27 7.72 -32.48 1.77
CA LEU A 27 7.93 -31.13 1.29
C LEU A 27 6.56 -30.57 0.93
N LEU A 28 5.92 -29.90 1.88
CA LEU A 28 4.80 -29.02 1.58
C LEU A 28 5.37 -27.92 0.67
N PRO A 29 4.83 -27.72 -0.56
CA PRO A 29 5.20 -26.56 -1.33
C PRO A 29 4.88 -25.35 -0.46
N ALA A 30 5.87 -24.49 -0.21
CA ALA A 30 5.63 -23.18 0.34
C ALA A 30 4.72 -22.47 -0.67
N THR A 31 3.42 -22.43 -0.40
CA THR A 31 2.49 -21.61 -1.16
C THR A 31 3.04 -20.20 -1.06
N ALA A 32 3.47 -19.62 -2.19
CA ALA A 32 3.67 -18.18 -2.25
C ALA A 32 2.39 -17.56 -1.68
N ALA A 33 2.52 -16.83 -0.58
CA ALA A 33 1.41 -16.04 -0.07
C ALA A 33 1.19 -14.94 -1.12
N TYR A 34 0.32 -15.23 -2.08
CA TYR A 34 -0.25 -14.20 -2.92
C TYR A 34 -0.95 -13.21 -1.99
N ALA A 35 -0.74 -11.92 -2.24
CA ALA A 35 -1.56 -10.93 -1.59
C ALA A 35 -3.03 -11.24 -1.93
N GLU A 36 -3.91 -11.21 -0.94
CA GLU A 36 -5.34 -11.35 -1.23
C GLU A 36 -5.74 -10.08 -1.99
N SER A 37 -5.87 -10.19 -3.32
CA SER A 37 -6.32 -9.08 -4.17
C SER A 37 -7.74 -8.68 -3.74
N LEU A 38 -7.83 -7.74 -2.81
CA LEU A 38 -9.10 -7.25 -2.31
C LEU A 38 -9.82 -6.47 -3.42
N PRO A 39 -11.12 -6.70 -3.62
CA PRO A 39 -11.91 -5.81 -4.46
C PRO A 39 -11.87 -4.39 -3.88
N ASN A 40 -11.73 -3.41 -4.76
CA ASN A 40 -11.80 -2.00 -4.41
C ASN A 40 -13.23 -1.58 -4.05
N LEU A 41 -13.33 -0.44 -3.35
CA LEU A 41 -14.59 0.24 -3.15
C LEU A 41 -15.00 0.95 -4.45
N PRO A 42 -16.30 1.10 -4.72
CA PRO A 42 -16.74 1.86 -5.88
C PRO A 42 -16.29 3.33 -5.76
N GLN A 43 -15.95 3.92 -6.91
CA GLN A 43 -15.75 5.37 -7.05
C GLN A 43 -16.93 6.12 -6.41
N ASN A 44 -16.66 6.94 -5.40
CA ASN A 44 -17.64 7.79 -4.77
C ASN A 44 -16.94 8.99 -4.13
N ALA A 45 -16.61 9.97 -4.96
CA ALA A 45 -16.08 11.23 -4.53
C ALA A 45 -16.69 12.37 -5.33
N GLY A 46 -16.97 13.48 -4.67
CA GLY A 46 -17.55 14.68 -5.28
C GLY A 46 -16.62 15.89 -5.23
N GLY A 47 -17.13 17.01 -5.73
CA GLY A 47 -16.55 18.34 -5.51
C GLY A 47 -15.05 18.45 -5.81
N TYR A 48 -14.31 18.96 -4.84
CA TYR A 48 -12.88 19.21 -4.98
C TYR A 48 -12.04 17.94 -4.88
N GLU A 49 -12.44 16.96 -4.07
CA GLU A 49 -11.80 15.66 -3.98
C GLU A 49 -11.73 14.98 -5.36
N GLN A 50 -12.83 14.99 -6.10
CA GLN A 50 -12.84 14.46 -7.47
C GLN A 50 -12.04 15.33 -8.44
N SER A 51 -12.19 16.65 -8.35
CA SER A 51 -11.66 17.58 -9.36
C SER A 51 -10.14 17.75 -9.29
N PHE A 52 -9.55 17.53 -8.11
CA PHE A 52 -8.15 17.83 -7.82
C PHE A 52 -7.39 16.64 -7.26
N SER A 53 -7.85 15.42 -7.54
CA SER A 53 -7.15 14.19 -7.20
C SER A 53 -5.83 14.08 -7.96
N PRO A 54 -4.80 13.39 -7.43
CA PRO A 54 -3.56 13.22 -8.17
C PRO A 54 -3.76 12.30 -9.38
N ALA A 55 -3.00 12.59 -10.42
CA ALA A 55 -2.74 11.67 -11.51
C ALA A 55 -1.53 10.82 -11.10
N TYR A 56 -1.75 9.52 -10.88
CA TYR A 56 -0.73 8.64 -10.32
C TYR A 56 0.06 7.90 -11.40
N ASP A 57 1.35 7.72 -11.12
CA ASP A 57 2.18 6.66 -11.67
C ASP A 57 2.94 5.96 -10.53
N TYR A 58 3.56 4.84 -10.84
CA TYR A 58 4.31 4.01 -9.91
C TYR A 58 5.56 3.52 -10.64
N ASP A 59 6.75 3.84 -10.13
CA ASP A 59 8.02 3.36 -10.70
C ASP A 59 8.11 1.83 -10.61
N THR A 60 8.90 1.21 -11.49
CA THR A 60 8.97 -0.26 -11.60
C THR A 60 9.41 -1.00 -10.33
N ASP A 61 9.97 -0.31 -9.34
CA ASP A 61 10.58 -0.88 -8.14
C ASP A 61 9.73 -0.83 -6.87
N GLY A 62 8.43 -0.53 -6.99
CA GLY A 62 7.47 -0.58 -5.88
C GLY A 62 6.17 -1.33 -6.18
N CYS A 63 5.34 -1.48 -5.14
CA CYS A 63 3.97 -2.00 -5.26
C CYS A 63 3.01 -0.98 -5.91
N TYR A 64 1.84 -1.45 -6.35
CA TYR A 64 0.70 -0.57 -6.67
C TYR A 64 -0.12 -0.22 -5.42
N ALA A 65 -0.83 0.91 -5.48
CA ALA A 65 -1.66 1.40 -4.37
C ALA A 65 -3.02 0.69 -4.30
N VAL A 66 -3.03 -0.57 -3.86
CA VAL A 66 -4.22 -1.44 -3.79
C VAL A 66 -5.22 -1.02 -2.69
N ALA A 67 -6.40 -1.63 -2.70
CA ALA A 67 -7.41 -1.45 -1.65
C ALA A 67 -6.91 -1.93 -0.27
N ALA A 68 -6.98 -1.05 0.73
CA ALA A 68 -6.67 -1.36 2.13
C ALA A 68 -7.82 -2.07 2.86
N ILE A 69 -9.04 -1.96 2.33
CA ILE A 69 -10.25 -2.59 2.86
C ILE A 69 -11.20 -2.95 1.72
N SER A 70 -11.80 -4.14 1.78
CA SER A 70 -12.81 -4.60 0.83
C SER A 70 -14.20 -4.03 1.13
N PRO A 71 -15.18 -4.12 0.21
CA PRO A 71 -16.58 -3.78 0.48
C PRO A 71 -17.21 -4.59 1.61
N THR A 72 -16.68 -5.77 1.93
CA THR A 72 -17.15 -6.61 3.05
C THR A 72 -16.48 -6.25 4.39
N GLY A 73 -15.51 -5.34 4.40
CA GLY A 73 -14.77 -4.93 5.59
C GLY A 73 -13.54 -5.79 5.91
N THR A 74 -13.10 -6.67 5.00
CA THR A 74 -11.81 -7.36 5.14
C THR A 74 -10.69 -6.34 4.97
N LEU A 75 -9.80 -6.22 5.96
CA LEU A 75 -8.61 -5.37 5.87
C LEU A 75 -7.51 -6.10 5.11
N ASN A 76 -6.72 -5.37 4.32
CA ASN A 76 -5.62 -5.96 3.58
C ASN A 76 -4.50 -6.38 4.56
N GLY A 77 -4.18 -7.68 4.54
CA GLY A 77 -3.16 -8.29 5.38
C GLY A 77 -1.72 -7.89 5.03
N GLY A 78 -1.51 -7.23 3.89
CA GLY A 78 -0.21 -6.79 3.39
C GLY A 78 0.70 -7.95 3.01
N LEU A 79 1.96 -7.64 2.72
CA LEU A 79 3.00 -8.59 2.37
C LEU A 79 4.19 -8.50 3.32
N ASN A 80 4.91 -9.62 3.47
CA ASN A 80 6.20 -9.57 4.14
C ASN A 80 7.17 -8.73 3.28
N PRO A 81 7.93 -7.78 3.87
CA PRO A 81 8.90 -6.95 3.16
C PRO A 81 10.15 -7.76 2.81
N THR A 82 9.99 -8.80 2.01
CA THR A 82 11.02 -9.75 1.58
C THR A 82 10.82 -10.09 0.10
N GLY A 83 11.83 -10.71 -0.50
CA GLY A 83 11.84 -10.95 -1.95
C GLY A 83 12.08 -9.67 -2.74
N ALA A 84 11.70 -9.65 -4.01
CA ALA A 84 11.82 -8.47 -4.87
C ALA A 84 10.97 -7.31 -4.34
N LEU A 85 11.43 -6.07 -4.53
CA LEU A 85 10.77 -4.86 -4.02
C LEU A 85 9.31 -4.76 -4.49
N ASN A 86 9.07 -5.07 -5.77
CA ASN A 86 7.76 -5.11 -6.42
C ASN A 86 7.12 -6.53 -6.44
N GLY A 87 7.76 -7.51 -5.80
CA GLY A 87 7.36 -8.90 -5.88
C GLY A 87 6.00 -9.15 -5.22
N ASN A 88 5.09 -9.77 -5.96
CA ASN A 88 3.72 -10.14 -5.57
C ASN A 88 2.77 -8.97 -5.28
N CYS A 89 3.10 -7.74 -5.70
CA CYS A 89 2.25 -6.55 -5.49
C CYS A 89 2.31 -5.55 -6.65
N ARG A 90 2.80 -5.98 -7.81
CA ARG A 90 2.94 -5.15 -9.00
C ARG A 90 2.67 -5.98 -10.25
N ASP A 91 1.53 -6.66 -10.30
CA ASP A 91 0.98 -7.15 -11.56
C ASP A 91 -0.17 -6.24 -12.06
N GLN A 92 -0.67 -6.50 -13.27
CA GLN A 92 -1.76 -5.69 -13.82
C GLN A 92 -3.04 -5.80 -12.99
N SER A 93 -3.32 -6.98 -12.39
CA SER A 93 -4.47 -7.17 -11.52
C SER A 93 -4.39 -6.32 -10.24
N ASP A 94 -3.20 -6.17 -9.65
CA ASP A 94 -2.98 -5.28 -8.52
C ASP A 94 -3.30 -3.83 -8.91
N LEU A 95 -2.88 -3.40 -10.10
CA LEU A 95 -3.20 -2.06 -10.61
C LEU A 95 -4.72 -1.87 -10.81
N ASP A 96 -5.43 -2.91 -11.26
CA ASP A 96 -6.89 -2.91 -11.37
C ASP A 96 -7.61 -2.85 -10.01
N ARG A 97 -6.93 -3.26 -8.93
CA ARG A 97 -7.39 -3.13 -7.53
C ARG A 97 -6.95 -1.85 -6.85
N SER A 98 -6.38 -0.90 -7.59
CA SER A 98 -5.96 0.36 -6.98
C SER A 98 -7.14 1.11 -6.35
N GLN A 99 -6.86 1.83 -5.27
CA GLN A 99 -7.85 2.60 -4.52
C GLN A 99 -7.20 3.86 -3.94
N THR A 100 -7.92 4.96 -3.96
CA THR A 100 -7.56 6.18 -3.24
C THR A 100 -8.65 6.52 -2.23
N TYR A 101 -8.25 6.98 -1.04
CA TYR A 101 -9.16 7.48 -0.01
C TYR A 101 -8.89 8.96 0.22
N ALA A 102 -9.92 9.78 0.39
CA ALA A 102 -9.75 11.21 0.60
C ALA A 102 -10.49 11.75 1.81
N ARG A 103 -9.91 12.81 2.38
CA ARG A 103 -10.58 13.69 3.33
C ARG A 103 -10.16 15.13 3.08
N SER A 104 -11.13 16.04 3.08
CA SER A 104 -10.87 17.46 2.91
C SER A 104 -11.25 18.29 4.13
N LYS A 105 -10.67 19.48 4.22
CA LYS A 105 -11.10 20.57 5.11
C LYS A 105 -11.03 21.86 4.32
N CYS A 106 -12.08 22.67 4.40
CA CYS A 106 -12.19 23.96 3.74
C CYS A 106 -12.48 25.05 4.77
N ASN A 107 -11.67 26.10 4.80
CA ASN A 107 -11.94 27.32 5.54
C ASN A 107 -11.13 28.50 4.97
N ASN A 108 -11.61 29.72 5.24
CA ASN A 108 -10.92 30.96 4.91
C ASN A 108 -10.48 31.09 3.43
N GLY A 109 -11.31 30.60 2.50
CA GLY A 109 -11.03 30.67 1.05
C GLY A 109 -10.09 29.59 0.52
N TRP A 110 -9.73 28.59 1.34
CA TRP A 110 -8.82 27.51 0.98
C TRP A 110 -9.40 26.14 1.34
N CYS A 111 -9.08 25.14 0.54
CA CYS A 111 -9.34 23.74 0.84
C CYS A 111 -8.06 22.93 0.81
N ALA A 112 -7.84 22.12 1.85
CA ALA A 112 -6.78 21.12 1.87
C ALA A 112 -7.43 19.74 1.71
N ILE A 113 -7.00 18.99 0.70
CA ILE A 113 -7.52 17.66 0.40
C ILE A 113 -6.38 16.68 0.52
N VAL A 114 -6.47 15.76 1.49
CA VAL A 114 -5.48 14.71 1.69
C VAL A 114 -5.99 13.45 1.00
N TYR A 115 -5.24 12.99 0.00
CA TYR A 115 -5.41 11.70 -0.66
C TYR A 115 -4.46 10.69 -0.04
N ALA A 116 -4.96 9.53 0.36
CA ALA A 116 -4.21 8.46 0.99
C ALA A 116 -4.23 7.22 0.10
N SER A 117 -3.06 6.63 -0.09
CA SER A 117 -2.81 5.42 -0.89
C SER A 117 -2.14 4.37 -0.02
N TYR A 118 -2.62 3.14 -0.11
CA TYR A 118 -2.10 2.00 0.66
C TYR A 118 -1.29 1.08 -0.23
N PHE A 119 -0.14 0.64 0.26
CA PHE A 119 0.67 -0.39 -0.38
C PHE A 119 0.86 -1.57 0.57
N GLU A 120 0.99 -2.77 0.02
CA GLU A 120 0.99 -3.99 0.84
C GLU A 120 2.30 -4.18 1.62
N LYS A 121 3.38 -3.57 1.14
CA LYS A 121 4.70 -3.52 1.77
C LYS A 121 5.49 -2.34 1.24
N ASP A 122 6.51 -1.98 2.00
CA ASP A 122 7.58 -1.08 1.58
C ASP A 122 8.92 -1.70 1.98
N GLN A 123 9.89 -1.68 1.06
CA GLN A 123 11.18 -2.32 1.23
C GLN A 123 12.28 -1.35 0.85
N ALA A 124 13.27 -1.16 1.73
CA ALA A 124 14.52 -0.48 1.41
C ALA A 124 15.43 -1.32 0.49
N LEU A 125 15.55 -2.62 0.73
CA LEU A 125 16.49 -3.49 0.02
C LEU A 125 15.81 -4.78 -0.48
N PRO A 126 16.18 -5.27 -1.68
CA PRO A 126 15.64 -6.52 -2.19
C PRO A 126 16.11 -7.71 -1.35
N GLY A 127 15.24 -8.69 -1.15
CA GLY A 127 15.53 -9.96 -0.50
C GLY A 127 15.58 -9.95 1.03
N ILE A 128 15.75 -8.79 1.68
CA ILE A 128 15.84 -8.66 3.13
C ILE A 128 14.82 -7.64 3.67
N SER A 129 14.37 -7.85 4.91
CA SER A 129 13.44 -6.94 5.59
C SER A 129 14.11 -5.76 6.29
N LEU A 130 15.44 -5.65 6.21
CA LEU A 130 16.17 -4.58 6.88
C LEU A 130 15.79 -3.23 6.26
N GLY A 131 15.19 -2.36 7.05
CA GLY A 131 14.70 -1.06 6.61
C GLY A 131 13.40 -1.11 5.79
N GLY A 132 12.67 -2.24 5.80
CA GLY A 132 11.33 -2.34 5.20
C GLY A 132 10.26 -2.66 6.23
N HIS A 133 8.99 -2.52 5.85
CA HIS A 133 7.84 -2.88 6.66
C HIS A 133 6.71 -3.48 5.82
N ARG A 134 5.93 -4.34 6.46
CA ARG A 134 4.61 -4.75 5.97
C ARG A 134 3.70 -3.53 6.06
N HIS A 135 2.85 -3.37 5.04
CA HIS A 135 1.99 -2.20 4.82
C HIS A 135 2.77 -0.92 4.54
N ASP A 136 2.16 -0.01 3.80
CA ASP A 136 2.61 1.36 3.69
C ASP A 136 1.43 2.29 3.39
N TRP A 137 1.57 3.56 3.78
CA TRP A 137 0.57 4.60 3.61
C TRP A 137 1.24 5.92 3.20
N GLU A 138 1.11 6.26 1.92
CA GLU A 138 1.58 7.53 1.40
C GLU A 138 0.43 8.49 1.12
N HIS A 139 0.74 9.78 1.21
CA HIS A 139 -0.25 10.84 1.11
C HIS A 139 0.19 11.95 0.17
N VAL A 140 -0.76 12.43 -0.63
CA VAL A 140 -0.62 13.65 -1.43
C VAL A 140 -1.68 14.65 -0.96
N ILE A 141 -1.30 15.91 -0.78
CA ILE A 141 -2.21 16.97 -0.37
C ILE A 141 -2.35 18.00 -1.48
N SER A 142 -3.56 18.18 -1.99
CA SER A 142 -3.88 19.31 -2.88
C SER A 142 -4.37 20.50 -2.04
N TRP A 143 -3.65 21.61 -2.10
CA TRP A 143 -4.05 22.89 -1.48
C TRP A 143 -4.70 23.78 -2.53
N VAL A 144 -6.03 23.87 -2.47
CA VAL A 144 -6.87 24.56 -3.44
C VAL A 144 -7.20 25.95 -2.94
N ASN A 145 -6.93 26.96 -3.77
CA ASN A 145 -7.46 28.29 -3.57
C ASN A 145 -8.85 28.38 -4.20
N GLN A 146 -9.86 28.70 -3.40
CA GLN A 146 -11.25 28.70 -3.87
C GLN A 146 -11.56 29.88 -4.82
N ALA A 147 -10.81 30.98 -4.73
CA ALA A 147 -11.00 32.14 -5.60
C ALA A 147 -10.46 31.90 -7.02
N SER A 148 -9.30 31.25 -7.14
CA SER A 148 -8.74 30.84 -8.44
C SER A 148 -9.23 29.47 -8.91
N ASN A 149 -9.91 28.72 -8.05
CA ASN A 149 -10.42 27.37 -8.30
C ASN A 149 -9.35 26.42 -8.87
N GLN A 150 -8.16 26.43 -8.27
CA GLN A 150 -7.03 25.59 -8.69
C GLN A 150 -6.15 25.17 -7.51
N VAL A 151 -5.38 24.10 -7.72
CA VAL A 151 -4.34 23.64 -6.79
C VAL A 151 -3.15 24.60 -6.86
N GLU A 152 -2.92 25.39 -5.81
CA GLU A 152 -1.79 26.33 -5.72
C GLU A 152 -0.55 25.70 -5.07
N TYR A 153 -0.74 24.66 -4.26
CA TYR A 153 0.35 23.90 -3.67
C TYR A 153 0.03 22.42 -3.64
N VAL A 154 1.07 21.59 -3.75
CA VAL A 154 1.00 20.15 -3.54
C VAL A 154 1.95 19.77 -2.42
N THR A 155 1.49 19.01 -1.45
CA THR A 155 2.38 18.37 -0.46
C THR A 155 2.47 16.89 -0.74
N THR A 156 3.66 16.29 -0.59
CA THR A 156 3.81 14.84 -0.48
C THR A 156 4.36 14.48 0.89
N THR A 157 3.91 13.36 1.46
CA THR A 157 4.66 12.73 2.56
C THR A 157 5.93 12.11 2.01
N GLN A 158 7.00 12.19 2.81
CA GLN A 158 8.31 11.63 2.49
C GLN A 158 8.84 10.98 3.76
N HIS A 159 8.56 9.68 3.91
CA HIS A 159 8.86 8.92 5.13
C HIS A 159 8.19 9.57 6.36
N SER A 160 8.99 10.01 7.34
CA SER A 160 8.53 10.70 8.55
C SER A 160 8.30 12.21 8.36
N SER A 161 8.45 12.74 7.14
CA SER A 161 8.37 14.18 6.84
C SER A 161 7.37 14.48 5.73
N GLN A 162 7.31 15.75 5.33
CA GLN A 162 6.46 16.24 4.26
C GLN A 162 7.14 17.40 3.55
N VAL A 163 6.95 17.48 2.23
CA VAL A 163 7.48 18.58 1.41
C VAL A 163 6.34 19.21 0.63
N THR A 164 6.26 20.53 0.72
CA THR A 164 5.22 21.34 0.07
C THR A 164 5.82 22.12 -1.10
N TYR A 165 5.23 21.92 -2.28
CA TYR A 165 5.67 22.47 -3.55
C TYR A 165 4.67 23.52 -4.04
N PRO A 166 5.14 24.69 -4.52
CA PRO A 166 4.27 25.63 -5.22
C PRO A 166 3.84 25.04 -6.56
N ARG A 167 2.66 25.44 -7.06
CA ARG A 167 2.10 25.03 -8.36
C ARG A 167 3.10 25.12 -9.51
N SER A 168 3.98 26.12 -9.50
CA SER A 168 5.00 26.33 -10.54
C SER A 168 6.02 25.19 -10.67
N GLN A 169 6.15 24.32 -9.66
CA GLN A 169 7.02 23.13 -9.69
C GLN A 169 6.26 21.85 -10.07
N VAL A 170 4.92 21.91 -10.10
CA VAL A 170 4.06 20.74 -10.25
C VAL A 170 3.61 20.62 -11.71
N ARG A 171 3.78 19.42 -12.29
CA ARG A 171 3.18 19.06 -13.57
C ARG A 171 1.75 18.60 -13.34
N PHE A 172 0.85 18.93 -14.26
CA PHE A 172 -0.57 18.57 -14.16
C PHE A 172 -1.04 17.82 -15.40
N ASP A 173 -1.98 16.90 -15.21
CA ASP A 173 -2.90 16.44 -16.25
C ASP A 173 -4.26 17.14 -16.00
N GLY A 174 -4.56 18.16 -16.80
CA GLY A 174 -5.69 19.06 -16.50
C GLY A 174 -5.57 19.71 -15.11
N THR A 175 -6.45 19.33 -14.20
CA THR A 175 -6.49 19.81 -12.79
C THR A 175 -5.79 18.88 -11.81
N HIS A 176 -5.31 17.72 -12.27
CA HIS A 176 -4.76 16.65 -11.45
C HIS A 176 -3.23 16.78 -11.32
N PRO A 177 -2.66 17.00 -10.13
CA PRO A 177 -1.22 17.03 -9.96
C PRO A 177 -0.63 15.65 -10.26
N LYS A 178 0.43 15.61 -11.07
CA LYS A 178 1.12 14.37 -11.43
C LYS A 178 2.10 13.97 -10.34
N THR A 179 1.91 12.79 -9.77
CA THR A 179 2.75 12.25 -8.69
C THR A 179 3.12 10.81 -8.97
N VAL A 180 4.34 10.43 -8.59
CA VAL A 180 4.90 9.11 -8.88
C VAL A 180 5.32 8.46 -7.57
N TYR A 181 4.81 7.25 -7.29
CA TYR A 181 5.30 6.45 -6.17
C TYR A 181 6.68 5.92 -6.55
N HIS A 182 7.68 6.35 -5.80
CA HIS A 182 9.08 6.28 -6.18
C HIS A 182 9.91 5.73 -5.05
N LYS A 183 10.93 4.97 -5.43
CA LYS A 183 11.97 4.47 -4.56
C LYS A 183 13.04 5.52 -4.27
N ASP A 184 13.19 5.92 -3.00
CA ASP A 184 14.14 6.96 -2.59
C ASP A 184 15.59 6.44 -2.45
N GLY A 185 16.19 6.09 -3.58
CA GLY A 185 17.55 5.53 -3.63
C GLY A 185 17.67 4.27 -2.77
N ALA A 186 18.51 4.33 -1.72
CA ALA A 186 18.70 3.22 -0.78
C ALA A 186 17.67 3.16 0.36
N SER A 187 16.82 4.19 0.49
CA SER A 187 15.74 4.26 1.49
C SER A 187 14.47 3.58 0.97
N THR A 188 13.36 3.73 1.68
CA THR A 188 12.01 3.26 1.34
C THR A 188 11.33 4.12 0.27
N HIS A 189 10.04 3.94 0.03
CA HIS A 189 9.32 4.65 -1.03
C HIS A 189 8.63 5.91 -0.51
N PHE A 190 8.23 6.79 -1.43
CA PHE A 190 7.31 7.90 -1.18
C PHE A 190 6.72 8.41 -2.50
N PHE A 191 5.72 9.29 -2.44
CA PHE A 191 5.29 10.03 -3.64
C PHE A 191 6.19 11.24 -3.91
N ARG A 192 6.85 11.26 -5.07
CA ARG A 192 7.49 12.49 -5.60
C ARG A 192 6.58 13.18 -6.61
N LEU A 193 6.89 14.44 -6.93
CA LEU A 193 6.33 15.08 -8.12
C LEU A 193 6.85 14.37 -9.38
N ALA A 194 5.99 14.29 -10.40
CA ALA A 194 6.41 13.85 -11.71
C ALA A 194 7.37 14.86 -12.36
N ASN A 195 8.29 14.35 -13.18
CA ASN A 195 9.24 15.10 -13.98
C ASN A 195 9.09 14.74 -15.48
N ALA A 196 10.04 15.16 -16.31
CA ALA A 196 9.97 14.93 -17.76
C ALA A 196 10.22 13.47 -18.18
N ASN A 197 10.85 12.66 -17.32
CA ASN A 197 11.17 11.26 -17.58
C ASN A 197 10.00 10.31 -17.30
N ASP A 198 8.93 10.78 -16.67
CA ASP A 198 7.74 9.98 -16.32
C ASP A 198 6.70 9.96 -17.46
N GLU A 199 7.14 10.18 -18.71
CA GLU A 199 6.28 10.22 -19.89
C GLU A 199 6.85 9.26 -20.98
N PRO A 200 6.17 8.14 -21.29
CA PRO A 200 4.94 7.67 -20.65
C PRO A 200 5.18 7.12 -19.23
N PRO A 201 4.13 7.06 -18.41
CA PRO A 201 4.14 6.37 -17.11
C PRO A 201 4.68 4.92 -17.16
N GLU A 202 5.33 4.47 -16.09
CA GLU A 202 5.99 3.15 -15.97
C GLU A 202 5.03 2.01 -15.55
N ASN A 203 3.80 2.34 -15.14
CA ASN A 203 2.80 1.34 -14.80
C ASN A 203 2.34 0.48 -16.01
N HIS A 204 1.65 -0.64 -15.77
CA HIS A 204 1.24 -1.60 -16.80
C HIS A 204 0.38 -1.03 -17.94
N TYR A 205 -0.29 0.10 -17.73
CA TYR A 205 -1.13 0.73 -18.75
C TYR A 205 -0.42 1.83 -19.54
N HIS A 206 0.81 2.19 -19.16
CA HIS A 206 1.60 3.26 -19.79
C HIS A 206 0.83 4.58 -19.93
N ASN A 207 -0.03 4.88 -18.96
CA ASN A 207 -0.79 6.12 -18.87
C ASN A 207 -1.01 6.54 -17.41
N TRP A 208 -1.36 7.81 -17.22
CA TRP A 208 -1.64 8.37 -15.90
C TRP A 208 -2.89 7.71 -15.31
N ARG A 209 -2.81 7.29 -14.04
CA ARG A 209 -3.85 6.50 -13.39
C ARG A 209 -4.69 7.35 -12.46
N TYR A 210 -6.00 7.07 -12.49
CA TYR A 210 -7.01 7.66 -11.63
C TYR A 210 -7.77 6.52 -10.94
N PRO A 211 -7.21 5.95 -9.86
CA PRO A 211 -7.87 4.88 -9.13
C PRO A 211 -9.24 5.32 -8.60
N PRO A 212 -10.18 4.39 -8.39
CA PRO A 212 -11.39 4.67 -7.65
C PRO A 212 -11.09 5.46 -6.37
N LEU A 213 -11.79 6.58 -6.21
CA LEU A 213 -11.65 7.52 -5.12
C LEU A 213 -12.90 7.49 -4.25
N VAL A 214 -12.70 7.29 -2.95
CA VAL A 214 -13.76 7.42 -1.93
C VAL A 214 -13.42 8.60 -1.05
N ASP A 215 -14.24 9.66 -1.10
CA ASP A 215 -14.10 10.78 -0.17
C ASP A 215 -14.73 10.45 1.20
N TRP A 216 -14.53 11.34 2.19
CA TRP A 216 -14.97 11.12 3.57
C TRP A 216 -16.48 10.87 3.72
N ASN A 217 -17.29 11.42 2.81
CA ASN A 217 -18.74 11.29 2.77
C ASN A 217 -19.21 10.25 1.74
N GLY A 218 -18.33 9.79 0.87
CA GLY A 218 -18.58 8.77 -0.15
C GLY A 218 -18.43 7.33 0.32
N TRP A 219 -18.13 7.10 1.59
CA TRP A 219 -18.01 5.75 2.13
C TRP A 219 -19.33 4.97 2.01
N PRO A 220 -19.31 3.68 1.60
CA PRO A 220 -20.53 2.85 1.53
C PRO A 220 -21.30 2.80 2.84
N THR A 221 -20.58 2.74 3.97
CA THR A 221 -21.16 2.88 5.31
C THR A 221 -20.15 3.58 6.23
N ALA A 222 -20.65 4.28 7.26
CA ALA A 222 -19.82 4.83 8.32
C ALA A 222 -19.03 3.73 9.06
N ALA A 223 -19.63 2.56 9.29
CA ALA A 223 -18.97 1.44 9.94
C ALA A 223 -17.73 0.95 9.16
N LEU A 224 -17.81 0.92 7.81
CA LEU A 224 -16.69 0.54 6.96
C LEU A 224 -15.56 1.58 7.02
N ARG A 225 -15.91 2.86 6.97
CA ARG A 225 -14.95 3.96 7.16
C ARG A 225 -14.25 3.84 8.50
N ASP A 226 -15.02 3.74 9.58
CA ASP A 226 -14.50 3.76 10.94
C ASP A 226 -13.62 2.53 11.20
N ARG A 227 -13.95 1.37 10.59
CA ARG A 227 -13.11 0.18 10.60
C ARG A 227 -11.73 0.41 9.98
N LEU A 228 -11.64 1.09 8.82
CA LEU A 228 -10.34 1.41 8.24
C LEU A 228 -9.60 2.47 9.08
N MET A 229 -10.31 3.51 9.53
CA MET A 229 -9.69 4.63 10.27
C MET A 229 -9.13 4.23 11.64
N THR A 230 -9.56 3.08 12.17
CA THR A 230 -9.11 2.53 13.46
C THR A 230 -8.23 1.29 13.32
N ALA A 231 -8.00 0.80 12.10
CA ALA A 231 -7.15 -0.35 11.85
C ALA A 231 -5.68 -0.07 12.23
N ASP A 232 -5.02 -1.12 12.73
CA ASP A 232 -3.59 -1.13 13.00
C ASP A 232 -2.85 -1.75 11.82
N PHE A 233 -2.04 -0.94 11.13
CA PHE A 233 -1.16 -1.36 10.03
C PHE A 233 0.31 -1.37 10.47
N GLY A 234 0.57 -1.54 11.78
CA GLY A 234 1.91 -1.61 12.34
C GLY A 234 2.68 -0.30 12.16
N SER A 235 3.77 -0.34 11.40
CA SER A 235 4.61 0.83 11.14
C SER A 235 3.95 1.84 10.20
N ALA A 236 3.02 1.39 9.35
CA ALA A 236 2.32 2.26 8.41
C ALA A 236 1.12 2.93 9.06
N THR A 237 0.88 4.20 8.74
CA THR A 237 -0.18 4.99 9.37
C THR A 237 -0.96 5.80 8.35
N ILE A 238 -2.26 5.49 8.24
CA ILE A 238 -3.21 6.36 7.53
C ILE A 238 -3.38 7.69 8.29
N LYS A 239 -3.22 8.81 7.58
CA LYS A 239 -3.23 10.18 8.14
C LYS A 239 -4.49 10.97 7.77
N ILE A 240 -5.56 10.30 7.35
CA ILE A 240 -6.90 10.92 7.15
C ILE A 240 -7.88 10.63 8.30
N SER A 241 -7.46 9.88 9.32
CA SER A 241 -8.26 9.66 10.54
C SER A 241 -8.26 10.90 11.45
N ASN A 242 -9.20 10.96 12.38
CA ASN A 242 -9.35 12.09 13.31
C ASN A 242 -8.05 12.30 14.12
N GLY A 243 -7.65 13.57 14.31
CA GLY A 243 -6.43 13.96 15.01
C GLY A 243 -5.18 13.85 14.14
N ARG A 244 -5.01 12.74 13.41
CA ARG A 244 -3.90 12.58 12.45
C ARG A 244 -4.05 13.50 11.25
N PHE A 245 -5.28 13.65 10.74
CA PHE A 245 -5.60 14.56 9.65
C PHE A 245 -5.24 16.01 9.99
N GLU A 246 -5.70 16.52 11.13
CA GLU A 246 -5.38 17.86 11.60
C GLU A 246 -3.89 18.05 11.84
N SER A 247 -3.20 17.03 12.38
CA SER A 247 -1.75 17.05 12.60
C SER A 247 -0.98 17.14 11.29
N LEU A 248 -1.36 16.33 10.29
CA LEU A 248 -0.74 16.37 8.96
C LEU A 248 -0.96 17.73 8.30
N LEU A 249 -2.18 18.28 8.35
CA LEU A 249 -2.47 19.60 7.81
C LEU A 249 -1.66 20.70 8.51
N THR A 250 -1.50 20.62 9.84
CA THR A 250 -0.67 21.57 10.61
C THR A 250 0.78 21.53 10.17
N ALA A 251 1.32 20.33 9.97
CA ALA A 251 2.71 20.12 9.58
C ALA A 251 3.00 20.44 8.10
N SER A 252 1.96 20.47 7.26
CA SER A 252 2.07 20.59 5.80
C SER A 252 1.64 21.95 5.23
N LYS A 253 0.91 22.75 6.02
CA LYS A 253 0.29 24.01 5.57
C LYS A 253 1.30 24.93 4.88
N PRO A 254 1.06 25.36 3.63
CA PRO A 254 1.86 26.40 2.98
C PRO A 254 1.94 27.67 3.81
N ALA A 255 3.13 28.27 3.88
CA ALA A 255 3.31 29.55 4.55
C ALA A 255 2.47 30.64 3.86
N GLY A 256 1.87 31.53 4.66
CA GLY A 256 1.17 32.72 4.15
C GLY A 256 -0.26 32.52 3.67
N ILE A 257 -0.81 31.30 3.66
CA ILE A 257 -2.24 31.10 3.36
C ILE A 257 -3.10 31.23 4.64
N PRO A 258 -4.31 31.82 4.56
CA PRO A 258 -5.19 32.01 5.71
C PRO A 258 -5.93 30.73 6.17
N PHE A 259 -5.45 29.53 5.82
CA PHE A 259 -6.06 28.25 6.22
C PHE A 259 -5.88 27.93 7.71
N ASN A 260 -6.89 27.39 8.39
CA ASN A 260 -6.80 26.89 9.77
C ASN A 260 -6.87 25.36 9.81
N PRO A 261 -5.75 24.65 10.07
CA PRO A 261 -5.75 23.19 10.18
C PRO A 261 -6.66 22.62 11.27
N GLN A 262 -6.89 23.36 12.35
CA GLN A 262 -7.60 22.86 13.54
C GLN A 262 -9.11 23.14 13.54
N GLY A 263 -9.61 23.91 12.57
CA GLY A 263 -11.02 24.36 12.55
C GLY A 263 -11.14 25.78 13.06
#